data_AF-A0A8J4GQN0-F1
#
_entry.id   AF-A0A8J4GQN0-F1
#
_cell.length_a   1.000
_cell.length_b   1.000
_cell.length_c   1.000
_cell.angle_alpha   90.00
_cell.angle_beta   90.00
_cell.angle_gamma   90.00
#
_symmetry.space_group_name_H-M   'P 1'
#
loop_
_entity.id
_entity.type
_entity.pdbx_description
1 polymer ?
#
loop_
_entity_poly.entity_id
_entity_poly.type
_entity_poly.pdbx_seq_one_letter_code
_entity_poly.pdbx_strand_id
1 'polypeptide(L)'
;MDFTAYISNLSADKRTLLYRSPWTSLAVFRNLPPLAQVYVMRLLFVPTPFPGELLDSWARRSSASSHKAALTALRGLDVLKEYQCLPGQQLPAPGGVASLGGGPSGTRVGGLAVAQQPSQQPQPPKMVWALHPDFRAQLQRVVCFGSHLMRGDVPPAAAAATPSLEQLGEWATRQWEALQLFLLGAARAPPGLPALLRNSKCTDLDLRGLLMEAGLLAFPSGPGGGGVRGGGGLAVTQRGFHFLLQAPDRQLWAVLREYIKFAEGHSSEDLASTLSFLLQLGFRRVGQPCPWGDLRQPEQRMAAHMAQLGLLAVFQAADGSLYYTPTRLASSLCGGGGGGAAAAIAGDLGGGGGDRTGAGGGSGGRTASAGGGGDGGGRSESGGVNDAYIIVESNYRVYAYTRSPVTIAVLELFVKREALLPNLFVGAIRRDSILAALSRGITAEELVSYLAARPHPSIAARSPVVPEVVSDQIRLWEASMNRLRADAAVLYEKMENRELFERAVAFARSSGTLLWEDSAKMKFVALDAGHEAMKGFIVRAKQEIRQ
;
A
#
# COMPACT_ATOMS: atom_id res chain seq x y z
N MET A 1 -0.09 2.95 1.25
CA MET A 1 0.62 3.25 -0.02
C MET A 1 0.01 4.51 -0.56
N ASP A 2 0.81 5.40 -1.13
CA ASP A 2 0.24 6.47 -1.93
C ASP A 2 -0.10 5.90 -3.31
N PHE A 3 -1.38 5.60 -3.52
CA PHE A 3 -1.90 5.04 -4.78
C PHE A 3 -1.57 5.92 -5.98
N THR A 4 -1.54 7.25 -5.79
CA THR A 4 -1.22 8.21 -6.85
C THR A 4 0.24 8.13 -7.27
N ALA A 5 1.15 7.96 -6.31
CA ALA A 5 2.58 7.78 -6.57
C ALA A 5 2.88 6.48 -7.34
N TYR A 6 2.13 5.41 -7.08
CA TYR A 6 2.25 4.18 -7.85
C TYR A 6 1.82 4.39 -9.31
N ILE A 7 0.67 5.03 -9.55
CA ILE A 7 0.17 5.28 -10.91
C ILE A 7 1.09 6.24 -11.68
N SER A 8 1.67 7.26 -11.03
CA SER A 8 2.58 8.20 -11.70
C SER A 8 3.88 7.53 -12.18
N ASN A 9 4.29 6.43 -11.55
CA ASN A 9 5.49 5.68 -11.94
C ASN A 9 5.25 4.71 -13.12
N LEU A 10 3.99 4.50 -13.53
CA LEU A 10 3.65 3.63 -14.66
C LEU A 10 3.82 4.38 -16.00
N SER A 11 4.10 3.64 -17.07
CA SER A 11 4.20 4.21 -18.42
C SER A 11 2.87 4.79 -18.90
N ALA A 12 2.92 5.75 -19.83
CA ALA A 12 1.74 6.41 -20.40
C ALA A 12 0.74 5.43 -21.04
N ASP A 13 1.22 4.38 -21.69
CA ASP A 13 0.37 3.35 -22.31
C ASP A 13 -0.39 2.53 -21.27
N LYS A 14 0.29 2.10 -20.19
CA LYS A 14 -0.33 1.41 -19.06
C LYS A 14 -1.38 2.29 -18.37
N ARG A 15 -1.09 3.59 -18.19
CA ARG A 15 -2.04 4.56 -17.62
C ARG A 15 -3.29 4.74 -18.49
N THR A 16 -3.12 4.83 -19.80
CA THR A 16 -4.23 4.92 -20.76
C THR A 16 -5.15 3.70 -20.65
N LEU A 17 -4.57 2.49 -20.57
CA LEU A 17 -5.32 1.25 -20.38
C LEU A 17 -6.10 1.23 -19.06
N LEU A 18 -5.49 1.73 -17.98
CA LEU A 18 -6.12 1.85 -16.66
C LEU A 18 -7.31 2.81 -16.66
N TYR A 19 -7.21 3.93 -17.39
CA TYR A 19 -8.30 4.93 -17.50
C TYR A 19 -9.49 4.47 -18.33
N ARG A 20 -9.40 3.33 -19.04
CA ARG A 20 -10.58 2.71 -19.66
C ARG A 20 -11.56 2.15 -18.63
N SER A 21 -11.11 1.88 -17.40
CA SER A 21 -12.00 1.44 -16.32
C SER A 21 -12.63 2.63 -15.58
N PRO A 22 -13.96 2.57 -15.29
CA PRO A 22 -14.63 3.59 -14.48
C PRO A 22 -14.12 3.63 -13.04
N TRP A 23 -13.74 2.48 -12.48
CA TRP A 23 -13.31 2.34 -11.09
C TRP A 23 -11.96 3.00 -10.86
N THR A 24 -11.02 2.81 -11.79
CA THR A 24 -9.70 3.43 -11.73
C THR A 24 -9.79 4.94 -11.88
N SER A 25 -10.63 5.42 -12.79
CA SER A 25 -10.86 6.86 -12.99
C SER A 25 -11.45 7.52 -11.73
N LEU A 26 -12.42 6.86 -11.09
CA LEU A 26 -13.00 7.32 -9.82
C LEU A 26 -11.98 7.30 -8.68
N ALA A 27 -11.16 6.25 -8.57
CA ALA A 27 -10.13 6.13 -7.54
C ALA A 27 -9.05 7.22 -7.67
N VAL A 28 -8.59 7.48 -8.90
CA VAL A 28 -7.65 8.57 -9.16
C VAL A 28 -8.30 9.89 -8.80
N PHE A 29 -9.53 10.16 -9.24
CA PHE A 29 -10.25 11.38 -8.91
C PHE A 29 -10.35 11.62 -7.39
N ARG A 30 -10.68 10.59 -6.60
CA ARG A 30 -10.81 10.72 -5.13
C ARG A 30 -9.50 11.00 -4.40
N ASN A 31 -8.38 10.52 -4.94
CA ASN A 31 -7.05 10.74 -4.34
C ASN A 31 -6.35 12.02 -4.84
N LEU A 32 -6.97 12.77 -5.77
CA LEU A 32 -6.43 14.06 -6.21
C LEU A 32 -6.58 15.13 -5.11
N PRO A 33 -5.68 16.13 -5.06
CA PRO A 33 -5.85 17.31 -4.23
C PRO A 33 -7.20 17.99 -4.46
N PRO A 34 -7.83 18.61 -3.44
CA PRO A 34 -9.18 19.17 -3.56
C PRO A 34 -9.28 20.22 -4.68
N LEU A 35 -8.22 21.02 -4.88
CA LEU A 35 -8.17 21.99 -5.97
C LEU A 35 -8.14 21.33 -7.37
N ALA A 36 -7.41 20.22 -7.51
CA ALA A 36 -7.38 19.45 -8.75
C ALA A 36 -8.74 18.79 -9.04
N GLN A 37 -9.46 18.32 -8.02
CA GLN A 37 -10.82 17.79 -8.18
C GLN A 37 -11.78 18.84 -8.74
N VAL A 38 -11.73 20.07 -8.23
CA VAL A 38 -12.55 21.18 -8.73
C VAL A 38 -12.24 21.47 -10.20
N TYR A 39 -10.96 21.48 -10.59
CA TYR A 39 -10.58 21.69 -11.99
C TYR A 39 -11.09 20.56 -12.91
N VAL A 40 -10.93 19.31 -12.49
CA VAL A 40 -11.46 18.15 -13.24
C VAL A 40 -12.98 18.24 -13.39
N MET A 41 -13.72 18.54 -12.31
CA MET A 41 -15.19 18.66 -12.36
C MET A 41 -15.67 19.80 -13.27
N ARG A 42 -14.96 20.93 -13.30
CA ARG A 42 -15.28 22.05 -14.21
C ARG A 42 -15.01 21.70 -15.67
N LEU A 43 -13.92 20.98 -15.95
CA LEU A 43 -13.52 20.59 -17.30
C LEU A 43 -14.25 19.34 -17.80
N LEU A 44 -14.91 18.57 -16.92
CA LEU A 44 -15.54 17.29 -17.25
C LEU A 44 -16.53 17.40 -18.41
N PHE A 45 -17.37 18.44 -18.42
CA PHE A 45 -18.39 18.64 -19.46
C PHE A 45 -17.94 19.52 -20.61
N VAL A 46 -16.73 20.09 -20.57
CA VAL A 46 -16.19 20.94 -21.64
C VAL A 46 -15.59 20.07 -22.74
N PRO A 47 -16.12 20.09 -23.97
CA PRO A 47 -15.64 19.24 -25.07
C PRO A 47 -14.40 19.80 -25.77
N THR A 48 -14.15 21.10 -25.64
CA THR A 48 -13.02 21.79 -26.29
C THR A 48 -11.82 21.88 -25.35
N PRO A 49 -10.60 21.73 -25.85
CA PRO A 49 -9.40 21.96 -25.06
C PRO A 49 -9.32 23.44 -24.66
N PHE A 50 -8.83 23.68 -23.45
CA PHE A 50 -8.98 24.92 -22.69
C PHE A 50 -7.66 25.72 -22.62
N PRO A 51 -7.66 27.05 -22.86
CA PRO A 51 -6.44 27.86 -22.79
C PRO A 51 -5.80 27.87 -21.39
N GLY A 52 -4.47 27.73 -21.31
CA GLY A 52 -3.74 27.72 -20.03
C GLY A 52 -3.86 29.01 -19.23
N GLU A 53 -3.91 30.16 -19.90
CA GLU A 53 -3.99 31.48 -19.25
C GLU A 53 -5.27 31.64 -18.41
N LEU A 54 -6.37 31.02 -18.85
CA LEU A 54 -7.62 31.04 -18.10
C LEU A 54 -7.56 30.12 -16.88
N LEU A 55 -6.77 29.05 -16.92
CA LEU A 55 -6.60 28.13 -15.80
C LEU A 55 -5.81 28.80 -14.67
N ASP A 56 -4.79 29.58 -15.03
CA ASP A 56 -4.02 30.41 -14.10
C ASP A 56 -4.90 31.50 -13.47
N SER A 57 -5.86 32.04 -14.22
CA SER A 57 -6.82 33.05 -13.72
C SER A 57 -7.81 32.51 -12.66
N TRP A 58 -7.99 31.18 -12.57
CA TRP A 58 -8.91 30.56 -11.61
C TRP A 58 -8.34 30.50 -10.19
N ALA A 59 -7.04 30.68 -10.02
CA ALA A 59 -6.39 30.68 -8.71
C ALA A 59 -6.20 32.11 -8.18
N ARG A 60 -6.54 32.34 -6.91
CA ARG A 60 -6.17 33.58 -6.22
C ARG A 60 -4.66 33.63 -6.03
N ARG A 61 -4.06 34.84 -6.10
CA ARG A 61 -2.60 35.03 -5.94
C ARG A 61 -2.05 34.46 -4.62
N SER A 62 -2.86 34.41 -3.56
CA SER A 62 -2.51 33.81 -2.26
C SER A 62 -2.34 32.28 -2.29
N SER A 63 -2.89 31.60 -3.30
CA SER A 63 -2.91 30.13 -3.41
C SER A 63 -2.14 29.60 -4.61
N ALA A 64 -1.21 30.41 -5.15
CA ALA A 64 -0.41 30.06 -6.33
C ALA A 64 0.43 28.77 -6.13
N SER A 65 0.94 28.54 -4.92
CA SER A 65 1.70 27.33 -4.59
C SER A 65 0.83 26.06 -4.66
N SER A 66 -0.37 26.10 -4.08
CA SER A 66 -1.34 24.99 -4.13
C SER A 66 -1.85 24.75 -5.56
N HIS A 67 -2.01 25.81 -6.35
CA HIS A 67 -2.35 25.71 -7.77
C HIS A 67 -1.26 24.99 -8.57
N LYS A 68 0.00 25.41 -8.40
CA LYS A 68 1.15 24.73 -9.04
C LYS A 68 1.25 23.27 -8.63
N ALA A 69 1.04 22.94 -7.36
CA ALA A 69 1.03 21.56 -6.87
C ALA A 69 -0.10 20.73 -7.51
N ALA A 70 -1.31 21.29 -7.63
CA ALA A 70 -2.44 20.62 -8.28
C ALA A 70 -2.18 20.36 -9.77
N LEU A 71 -1.59 21.31 -10.50
CA LEU A 71 -1.21 21.12 -11.91
C LEU A 71 -0.10 20.09 -12.08
N THR A 72 0.93 20.11 -11.24
CA THR A 72 1.99 19.08 -11.25
C THR A 72 1.42 17.69 -11.00
N ALA A 73 0.46 17.54 -10.08
CA ALA A 73 -0.20 16.27 -9.82
C ALA A 73 -1.04 15.80 -11.02
N LEU A 74 -1.81 16.68 -11.65
CA LEU A 74 -2.62 16.36 -12.84
C LEU A 74 -1.77 15.98 -14.06
N ARG A 75 -0.62 16.65 -14.24
CA ARG A 75 0.38 16.32 -15.26
C ARG A 75 1.06 14.98 -14.97
N GLY A 76 1.50 14.77 -13.73
CA GLY A 76 2.18 13.54 -13.31
C GLY A 76 1.32 12.28 -13.46
N LEU A 77 0.00 12.43 -13.46
CA LEU A 77 -0.96 11.33 -13.68
C LEU A 77 -1.45 11.22 -15.12
N ASP A 78 -0.99 12.05 -16.07
CA ASP A 78 -1.52 12.14 -17.45
C ASP A 78 -3.03 12.39 -17.54
N VAL A 79 -3.65 12.92 -16.48
CA VAL A 79 -5.08 13.28 -16.48
C VAL A 79 -5.32 14.51 -17.32
N LEU A 80 -4.36 15.46 -17.29
CA LEU A 80 -4.39 16.69 -18.06
C LEU A 80 -3.20 16.68 -19.04
N LYS A 81 -3.49 16.63 -20.34
CA LYS A 81 -2.50 16.64 -21.42
C LYS A 81 -2.36 18.04 -22.00
N GLU A 82 -1.12 18.46 -22.19
CA GLU A 82 -0.78 19.72 -22.86
C GLU A 82 -0.64 19.49 -24.36
N TYR A 83 -1.34 20.32 -25.14
CA TYR A 83 -1.21 20.38 -26.58
C TYR A 83 -0.63 21.74 -26.94
N GLN A 84 0.47 21.74 -27.68
CA GLN A 84 0.97 22.94 -28.33
C GLN A 84 0.14 23.15 -29.60
N CYS A 85 -0.67 24.21 -29.63
CA CYS A 85 -1.38 24.56 -30.85
C CYS A 85 -0.40 25.25 -31.80
N LEU A 86 -0.02 24.57 -32.89
CA LEU A 86 0.70 25.20 -34.00
C LEU A 86 -0.23 26.23 -34.68
N PRO A 87 0.25 27.44 -35.01
CA PRO A 87 -0.58 28.46 -35.64
C PRO A 87 -1.05 27.97 -37.01
N GLY A 88 -2.35 27.66 -37.14
CA GLY A 88 -3.00 27.27 -38.41
C GLY A 88 -3.74 25.92 -38.42
N GLN A 89 -3.66 25.10 -37.37
CA GLN A 89 -4.49 23.88 -37.26
C GLN A 89 -5.75 24.15 -36.41
N GLN A 90 -6.92 23.98 -37.02
CA GLN A 90 -8.19 23.96 -36.29
C GLN A 90 -8.19 22.84 -35.24
N LEU A 91 -8.76 23.16 -34.08
CA LEU A 91 -9.02 22.21 -33.01
C LEU A 91 -9.72 20.94 -33.55
N PRO A 92 -9.29 19.73 -33.16
CA PRO A 92 -9.99 18.52 -33.58
C PRO A 92 -11.43 18.55 -33.04
N ALA A 93 -12.40 18.55 -33.95
CA ALA A 93 -13.83 18.44 -33.61
C ALA A 93 -14.14 17.04 -33.05
N PRO A 94 -15.18 16.89 -32.20
CA PRO A 94 -15.50 15.60 -31.61
C PRO A 94 -16.28 14.75 -32.62
N GLY A 95 -15.73 13.58 -32.96
CA GLY A 95 -16.43 12.54 -33.71
C GLY A 95 -16.28 12.62 -35.22
N GLY A 96 -15.39 11.79 -35.77
CA GLY A 96 -15.27 11.56 -37.20
C GLY A 96 -14.72 10.17 -37.45
N VAL A 97 -15.62 9.22 -37.70
CA VAL A 97 -15.29 7.88 -38.20
C VAL A 97 -14.43 8.01 -39.46
N ALA A 98 -13.31 7.28 -39.49
CA ALA A 98 -12.49 7.15 -40.68
C ALA A 98 -13.34 6.47 -41.78
N SER A 99 -13.70 7.21 -42.83
CA SER A 99 -14.30 6.66 -44.04
C SER A 99 -13.33 6.79 -45.19
N LEU A 100 -12.96 5.63 -45.73
CA LEU A 100 -12.17 5.43 -46.94
C LEU A 100 -12.98 5.86 -48.17
N GLY A 101 -12.39 6.61 -49.09
CA GLY A 101 -12.99 6.87 -50.40
C GLY A 101 -12.16 7.84 -51.24
N GLY A 102 -11.47 7.31 -52.25
CA GLY A 102 -10.70 8.07 -53.23
C GLY A 102 -11.54 8.64 -54.38
N GLY A 103 -10.93 9.57 -55.13
CA GLY A 103 -11.45 10.10 -56.40
C GLY A 103 -10.94 11.50 -56.73
N PRO A 104 -10.20 11.73 -57.84
CA PRO A 104 -9.59 13.01 -58.18
C PRO A 104 -10.34 13.74 -59.32
N SER A 105 -10.42 15.07 -59.26
CA SER A 105 -10.63 16.07 -60.34
C SER A 105 -11.13 17.36 -59.68
N GLY A 106 -10.57 18.56 -59.85
CA GLY A 106 -9.99 19.21 -61.01
C GLY A 106 -10.91 20.38 -61.38
N THR A 107 -10.50 21.63 -61.11
CA THR A 107 -10.67 22.85 -61.95
C THR A 107 -10.35 24.12 -61.14
N ARG A 108 -9.37 24.88 -61.65
CA ARG A 108 -8.98 26.24 -61.22
C ARG A 108 -9.86 27.28 -61.93
N VAL A 109 -10.33 28.28 -61.21
CA VAL A 109 -10.53 29.69 -61.62
C VAL A 109 -10.50 30.49 -60.31
N GLY A 110 -9.91 31.66 -60.09
CA GLY A 110 -9.26 32.72 -60.84
C GLY A 110 -9.27 33.91 -59.86
N GLY A 111 -8.21 34.71 -59.80
CA GLY A 111 -7.88 35.57 -58.65
C GLY A 111 -8.90 36.67 -58.30
N LEU A 112 -8.77 37.19 -57.08
CA LEU A 112 -8.73 38.63 -56.80
C LEU A 112 -8.03 38.84 -55.45
N ALA A 113 -6.88 39.53 -55.52
CA ALA A 113 -6.07 39.91 -54.38
C ALA A 113 -6.75 41.07 -53.62
N VAL A 114 -6.84 40.94 -52.29
CA VAL A 114 -7.10 42.07 -51.40
C VAL A 114 -6.12 41.99 -50.22
N ALA A 115 -5.25 43.00 -50.19
CA ALA A 115 -4.57 43.62 -49.06
C ALA A 115 -3.94 42.72 -47.96
N GLN A 116 -2.61 42.58 -48.05
CA GLN A 116 -1.71 42.64 -46.88
C GLN A 116 -1.73 44.09 -46.36
N GLN A 117 -1.89 44.43 -45.07
CA GLN A 117 -1.07 44.15 -43.86
C GLN A 117 -1.74 44.93 -42.67
N PRO A 118 -1.29 44.89 -41.38
CA PRO A 118 0.04 44.54 -40.90
C PRO A 118 0.13 43.67 -39.62
N SER A 119 1.32 43.10 -39.42
CA SER A 119 1.93 42.79 -38.11
C SER A 119 1.13 41.94 -37.11
N GLN A 120 1.11 40.62 -37.31
CA GLN A 120 1.08 39.71 -36.17
C GLN A 120 2.52 39.33 -35.84
N GLN A 121 3.05 39.89 -34.76
CA GLN A 121 4.20 39.34 -34.04
C GLN A 121 3.98 37.82 -33.88
N PRO A 122 5.03 36.99 -33.94
CA PRO A 122 4.87 35.55 -33.70
C PRO A 122 4.28 35.38 -32.29
N GLN A 123 2.98 35.08 -32.21
CA GLN A 123 2.34 34.83 -30.93
C GLN A 123 3.01 33.57 -30.35
N PRO A 124 3.41 33.58 -29.06
CA PRO A 124 3.98 32.40 -28.45
C PRO A 124 3.00 31.23 -28.61
N PRO A 125 3.49 29.98 -28.73
CA PRO A 125 2.63 28.83 -28.91
C PRO A 125 1.58 28.81 -27.79
N LYS A 126 0.30 28.95 -28.15
CA LYS A 126 -0.79 28.95 -27.17
C LYS A 126 -0.89 27.53 -26.60
N MET A 127 -0.55 27.40 -25.31
CA MET A 127 -0.69 26.15 -24.58
C MET A 127 -2.17 25.89 -24.32
N VAL A 128 -2.67 24.79 -24.86
CA VAL A 128 -4.05 24.36 -24.67
C VAL A 128 -4.05 23.05 -23.90
N TRP A 129 -4.93 22.95 -22.92
CA TRP A 129 -5.04 21.81 -22.02
C TRP A 129 -6.29 21.01 -22.31
N ALA A 130 -6.17 19.68 -22.36
CA ALA A 130 -7.33 18.81 -22.47
C ALA A 130 -7.27 17.72 -21.40
N LEU A 131 -8.45 17.34 -20.89
CA LEU A 131 -8.57 16.12 -20.09
C LEU A 131 -8.31 14.90 -20.98
N HIS A 132 -7.71 13.87 -20.40
CA HIS A 132 -7.54 12.58 -21.07
C HIS A 132 -8.92 12.05 -21.54
N PRO A 133 -9.06 11.65 -22.82
CA PRO A 133 -10.36 11.31 -23.39
C PRO A 133 -11.03 10.12 -22.68
N ASP A 134 -10.29 9.04 -22.44
CA ASP A 134 -10.83 7.86 -21.74
C ASP A 134 -11.23 8.18 -20.29
N PHE A 135 -10.35 8.86 -19.53
CA PHE A 135 -10.64 9.31 -18.17
C PHE A 135 -11.90 10.18 -18.11
N ARG A 136 -12.05 11.13 -19.03
CA ARG A 136 -13.23 12.00 -19.13
C ARG A 136 -14.50 11.19 -19.40
N ALA A 137 -14.47 10.31 -20.40
CA ALA A 137 -15.62 9.49 -20.77
C ALA A 137 -16.07 8.57 -19.62
N GLN A 138 -15.11 7.92 -18.95
CA GLN A 138 -15.42 7.03 -17.84
C GLN A 138 -15.88 7.80 -16.59
N LEU A 139 -15.29 8.94 -16.27
CA LEU A 139 -15.72 9.76 -15.13
C LEU A 139 -17.12 10.38 -15.38
N GLN A 140 -17.42 10.82 -16.61
CA GLN A 140 -18.78 11.22 -16.99
C GLN A 140 -19.78 10.08 -16.79
N ARG A 141 -19.41 8.86 -17.20
CA ARG A 141 -20.24 7.67 -16.99
C ARG A 141 -20.50 7.40 -15.51
N VAL A 142 -19.48 7.54 -14.66
CA VAL A 142 -19.63 7.36 -13.20
C VAL A 142 -20.49 8.46 -12.57
N VAL A 143 -20.35 9.72 -12.99
CA VAL A 143 -21.14 10.83 -12.45
C VAL A 143 -22.61 10.74 -12.90
N CYS A 144 -22.87 10.37 -14.15
CA CYS A 144 -24.24 10.29 -14.69
C CYS A 144 -24.94 8.96 -14.37
N PHE A 145 -24.22 7.84 -14.32
CA PHE A 145 -24.77 6.48 -14.16
C PHE A 145 -24.25 5.75 -12.91
N GLY A 146 -23.66 6.47 -11.96
CA GLY A 146 -23.00 5.89 -10.79
C GLY A 146 -23.91 5.03 -9.92
N SER A 147 -25.20 5.32 -9.87
CA SER A 147 -26.19 4.51 -9.13
C SER A 147 -26.28 3.08 -9.66
N HIS A 148 -26.29 2.89 -10.98
CA HIS A 148 -26.42 1.57 -11.63
C HIS A 148 -25.10 0.78 -11.67
N LEU A 149 -23.96 1.48 -11.71
CA LEU A 149 -22.63 0.85 -11.64
C LEU A 149 -22.33 0.31 -10.24
N MET A 150 -22.79 1.02 -9.21
CA MET A 150 -22.58 0.68 -7.80
C MET A 150 -23.65 -0.27 -7.25
N ARG A 151 -24.90 -0.11 -7.70
CA ARG A 151 -26.07 -0.85 -7.25
C ARG A 151 -26.48 -1.79 -8.38
N GLY A 152 -25.82 -2.94 -8.50
CA GLY A 152 -26.40 -4.02 -9.30
C GLY A 152 -27.79 -4.35 -8.74
N ASP A 153 -28.77 -4.59 -9.60
CA ASP A 153 -30.09 -5.04 -9.17
C ASP A 153 -29.94 -6.37 -8.45
N VAL A 154 -30.27 -6.39 -7.16
CA VAL A 154 -30.14 -7.58 -6.32
C VAL A 154 -31.44 -8.37 -6.39
N PRO A 155 -31.42 -9.65 -6.81
CA PRO A 155 -32.58 -10.52 -6.70
C PRO A 155 -33.00 -10.67 -5.23
N PRO A 156 -34.30 -10.67 -4.91
CA PRO A 156 -34.78 -10.78 -3.52
C PRO A 156 -34.34 -12.09 -2.85
N ALA A 157 -34.18 -13.17 -3.62
CA ALA A 157 -33.65 -14.44 -3.15
C ALA A 157 -32.18 -14.33 -2.68
N ALA A 158 -31.37 -13.56 -3.40
CA ALA A 158 -29.98 -13.30 -3.02
C ALA A 158 -29.89 -12.39 -1.79
N ALA A 159 -30.80 -11.39 -1.67
CA ALA A 159 -30.88 -10.53 -0.48
C ALA A 159 -31.34 -11.28 0.78
N ALA A 160 -32.15 -12.33 0.65
CA ALA A 160 -32.56 -13.15 1.79
C ALA A 160 -31.45 -14.10 2.27
N ALA A 161 -30.61 -14.58 1.34
CA ALA A 161 -29.49 -15.49 1.62
C ALA A 161 -28.19 -14.77 2.01
N THR A 162 -28.15 -13.43 2.01
CA THR A 162 -26.94 -12.69 2.39
C THR A 162 -26.59 -12.93 3.86
N PRO A 163 -25.33 -13.30 4.17
CA PRO A 163 -24.87 -13.41 5.54
C PRO A 163 -24.95 -12.07 6.27
N SER A 164 -25.15 -12.11 7.59
CA SER A 164 -25.19 -10.89 8.40
C SER A 164 -23.84 -10.17 8.39
N LEU A 165 -23.85 -8.86 8.65
CA LEU A 165 -22.62 -8.06 8.69
C LEU A 165 -21.62 -8.56 9.74
N GLU A 166 -22.11 -9.15 10.84
CA GLU A 166 -21.30 -9.77 11.89
C GLU A 166 -20.65 -11.07 11.40
N GLN A 167 -21.42 -11.95 10.76
CA GLN A 167 -20.91 -13.19 10.15
C GLN A 167 -19.85 -12.90 9.08
N LEU A 168 -20.05 -11.85 8.27
CA LEU A 168 -19.06 -11.38 7.31
C LEU A 168 -17.78 -10.88 7.98
N GLY A 169 -17.91 -10.21 9.13
CA GLY A 169 -16.79 -9.75 9.94
C GLY A 169 -15.98 -10.93 10.49
N GLU A 170 -16.65 -11.89 11.13
CA GLU A 170 -16.02 -13.10 11.67
C GLU A 170 -15.35 -13.94 10.59
N TRP A 171 -15.98 -14.07 9.42
CA TRP A 171 -15.40 -14.81 8.31
C TRP A 171 -14.12 -14.13 7.81
N ALA A 172 -14.15 -12.81 7.64
CA ALA A 172 -12.98 -12.03 7.20
C ALA A 172 -11.83 -12.12 8.20
N THR A 173 -12.11 -11.97 9.50
CA THR A 173 -11.09 -12.09 10.55
C THR A 173 -10.49 -13.49 10.60
N ARG A 174 -11.32 -14.55 10.54
CA ARG A 174 -10.82 -15.94 10.55
C ARG A 174 -9.89 -16.25 9.38
N GLN A 175 -10.23 -15.82 8.16
CA GLN A 175 -9.36 -16.03 7.00
C GLN A 175 -8.05 -15.25 7.11
N TRP A 176 -8.12 -14.00 7.58
CA TRP A 176 -6.93 -13.16 7.76
C TRP A 176 -6.02 -13.66 8.89
N GLU A 177 -6.59 -14.09 10.01
CA GLU A 177 -5.85 -14.71 11.11
C GLU A 177 -5.19 -16.02 10.68
N ALA A 178 -5.85 -16.84 9.86
CA ALA A 178 -5.25 -18.04 9.31
C ALA A 178 -4.01 -17.73 8.45
N LEU A 179 -4.03 -16.64 7.67
CA LEU A 179 -2.86 -16.15 6.92
C LEU A 179 -1.73 -15.72 7.87
N GLN A 180 -2.06 -14.98 8.93
CA GLN A 180 -1.08 -14.52 9.93
C GLN A 180 -0.46 -15.69 10.71
N LEU A 181 -1.25 -16.70 11.07
CA LEU A 181 -0.77 -17.92 11.72
C LEU A 181 0.12 -18.76 10.80
N PHE A 182 -0.17 -18.79 9.51
CA PHE A 182 0.69 -19.42 8.51
C PHE A 182 2.04 -18.69 8.40
N LEU A 183 2.03 -17.35 8.37
CA LEU A 183 3.25 -16.55 8.42
C LEU A 183 4.11 -16.89 9.65
N LEU A 184 3.48 -16.98 10.82
CA LEU A 184 4.14 -17.32 12.08
C LEU A 184 4.64 -18.78 12.16
N GLY A 185 4.33 -19.61 11.17
CA GLY A 185 4.65 -21.04 11.17
C GLY A 185 3.82 -21.87 12.17
N ALA A 186 2.83 -21.24 12.81
CA ALA A 186 1.91 -21.90 13.74
C ALA A 186 0.88 -22.78 13.00
N ALA A 187 0.48 -22.37 11.79
CA ALA A 187 -0.36 -23.17 10.90
C ALA A 187 0.49 -23.87 9.83
N ARG A 188 0.25 -25.18 9.61
CA ARG A 188 0.94 -25.97 8.58
C ARG A 188 0.44 -25.71 7.15
N ALA A 189 -0.73 -25.09 6.99
CA ALA A 189 -1.34 -24.82 5.69
C ALA A 189 -1.84 -23.37 5.62
N PRO A 190 -1.75 -22.73 4.44
CA PRO A 190 -2.35 -21.41 4.21
C PRO A 190 -3.88 -21.49 4.25
N PRO A 191 -4.59 -20.34 4.40
CA PRO A 191 -6.05 -20.33 4.23
C PRO A 191 -6.39 -20.90 2.85
N GLY A 192 -7.21 -21.94 2.83
CA GLY A 192 -7.67 -22.57 1.58
C GLY A 192 -8.96 -21.94 1.09
N LEU A 193 -9.24 -22.09 -0.21
CA LEU A 193 -10.49 -21.58 -0.79
C LEU A 193 -11.74 -22.03 -0.01
N PRO A 194 -12.78 -21.17 0.07
CA PRO A 194 -14.09 -21.55 0.59
C PRO A 194 -14.58 -22.83 -0.08
N ALA A 195 -15.17 -23.75 0.69
CA ALA A 195 -15.57 -25.07 0.21
C ALA A 195 -16.47 -25.00 -1.04
N LEU A 196 -17.31 -23.95 -1.13
CA LEU A 196 -18.18 -23.70 -2.28
C LEU A 196 -17.42 -23.43 -3.59
N LEU A 197 -16.22 -22.85 -3.52
CA LEU A 197 -15.38 -22.55 -4.68
C LEU A 197 -14.40 -23.67 -5.04
N ARG A 198 -14.15 -24.63 -4.13
CA ARG A 198 -13.29 -25.80 -4.42
C ARG A 198 -13.88 -26.67 -5.54
N ASN A 199 -15.20 -26.67 -5.66
CA ASN A 199 -15.92 -27.41 -6.70
C ASN A 199 -15.90 -26.67 -8.06
N SER A 200 -15.46 -25.40 -8.09
CA SER A 200 -15.68 -24.47 -9.21
C SER A 200 -14.42 -24.21 -10.04
N LYS A 201 -13.61 -25.21 -10.42
CA LYS A 201 -12.41 -25.06 -11.31
C LYS A 201 -11.46 -23.88 -10.96
N CYS A 202 -11.54 -23.32 -9.76
CA CYS A 202 -10.74 -22.18 -9.32
C CYS A 202 -9.46 -22.72 -8.70
N THR A 203 -8.34 -22.11 -9.03
CA THR A 203 -7.03 -22.46 -8.47
C THR A 203 -6.82 -21.69 -7.18
N ASP A 204 -6.29 -22.36 -6.16
CA ASP A 204 -5.79 -21.68 -4.95
C ASP A 204 -4.68 -20.69 -5.34
N LEU A 205 -4.64 -19.54 -4.67
CA LEU A 205 -3.53 -18.61 -4.76
C LEU A 205 -2.29 -19.26 -4.11
N ASP A 206 -1.15 -19.21 -4.80
CA ASP A 206 0.15 -19.57 -4.21
C ASP A 206 0.59 -18.48 -3.22
N LEU A 207 -0.06 -18.47 -2.06
CA LEU A 207 0.24 -17.56 -0.96
C LEU A 207 1.67 -17.76 -0.45
N ARG A 208 2.20 -18.99 -0.51
CA ARG A 208 3.57 -19.25 -0.06
C ARG A 208 4.58 -18.55 -0.97
N GLY A 209 4.45 -18.72 -2.29
CA GLY A 209 5.28 -18.01 -3.26
C GLY A 209 5.17 -16.50 -3.11
N LEU A 210 3.94 -15.98 -3.02
CA LEU A 210 3.66 -14.55 -2.86
C LEU A 210 4.33 -13.96 -1.60
N LEU A 211 4.23 -14.64 -0.46
CA LEU A 211 4.81 -14.18 0.80
C LEU A 211 6.35 -14.27 0.81
N MET A 212 6.92 -15.20 0.05
CA MET A 212 8.37 -15.30 -0.14
C MET A 212 8.90 -14.18 -1.04
N GLU A 213 8.23 -13.90 -2.16
CA GLU A 213 8.57 -12.78 -3.05
C GLU A 213 8.40 -11.43 -2.35
N ALA A 214 7.39 -11.31 -1.49
CA ALA A 214 7.20 -10.17 -0.60
C ALA A 214 8.37 -9.93 0.38
N GLY A 215 9.25 -10.94 0.52
CA GLY A 215 10.31 -11.00 1.52
C GLY A 215 9.75 -11.11 2.94
N LEU A 216 8.52 -11.59 3.12
CA LEU A 216 7.89 -11.78 4.44
C LEU A 216 8.27 -13.14 5.03
N LEU A 217 8.51 -14.13 4.17
CA LEU A 217 9.05 -15.44 4.53
C LEU A 217 10.37 -15.67 3.82
N ALA A 218 11.33 -16.27 4.52
CA ALA A 218 12.56 -16.73 3.92
C ALA A 218 12.88 -18.15 4.37
N PHE A 219 13.62 -18.86 3.53
CA PHE A 219 14.35 -20.02 4.02
C PHE A 219 15.46 -19.53 4.94
N PRO A 220 15.63 -20.13 6.13
CA PRO A 220 16.71 -19.76 7.03
C PRO A 220 18.05 -19.93 6.29
N SER A 221 18.68 -18.80 5.95
CA SER A 221 19.98 -18.77 5.30
C SER A 221 21.02 -18.92 6.40
N GLY A 222 21.31 -20.16 6.81
CA GLY A 222 22.40 -20.43 7.74
C GLY A 222 23.74 -20.12 7.07
N PRO A 223 24.70 -19.47 7.76
CA PRO A 223 26.05 -19.27 7.25
C PRO A 223 26.78 -20.62 7.29
N GLY A 224 26.66 -21.39 6.20
CA GLY A 224 27.22 -22.74 6.10
C GLY A 224 26.50 -23.51 5.02
N GLY A 225 26.92 -23.29 3.76
CA GLY A 225 26.47 -24.09 2.63
C GLY A 225 26.78 -25.57 2.83
N GLY A 226 25.74 -26.33 3.16
CA GLY A 226 25.78 -27.78 3.26
C GLY A 226 24.34 -28.25 3.23
N GLY A 227 23.90 -28.76 2.08
CA GLY A 227 22.53 -29.21 1.85
C GLY A 227 22.12 -30.30 2.84
N VAL A 228 21.50 -29.90 3.95
CA VAL A 228 20.72 -30.81 4.77
C VAL A 228 19.31 -30.84 4.18
N ARG A 229 19.05 -31.89 3.40
CA ARG A 229 17.70 -32.36 3.08
C ARG A 229 17.00 -32.73 4.38
N GLY A 230 16.35 -31.76 5.01
CA GLY A 230 15.61 -31.97 6.26
C GLY A 230 14.78 -30.76 6.64
N GLY A 231 13.55 -30.70 6.11
CA GLY A 231 12.43 -29.94 6.68
C GLY A 231 12.73 -28.54 7.23
N GLY A 232 13.50 -27.71 6.50
CA GLY A 232 13.74 -26.32 6.89
C GLY A 232 12.42 -25.55 6.90
N GLY A 233 11.81 -25.41 8.08
CA GLY A 233 10.61 -24.62 8.27
C GLY A 233 10.84 -23.20 7.78
N LEU A 234 9.85 -22.63 7.09
CA LEU A 234 9.91 -21.23 6.68
C LEU A 234 10.02 -20.37 7.93
N ALA A 235 10.95 -19.42 7.92
CA ALA A 235 11.11 -18.46 9.00
C ALA A 235 10.53 -17.11 8.58
N VAL A 236 9.89 -16.43 9.54
CA VAL A 236 9.48 -15.02 9.39
C VAL A 236 10.75 -14.18 9.28
N THR A 237 10.82 -13.33 8.26
CA THR A 237 11.92 -12.36 8.12
C THR A 237 11.69 -11.15 9.03
N GLN A 238 12.70 -10.31 9.23
CA GLN A 238 12.54 -9.00 9.89
C GLN A 238 11.36 -8.19 9.30
N ARG A 239 11.26 -8.15 7.96
CA ARG A 239 10.18 -7.46 7.25
C ARG A 239 8.82 -8.13 7.47
N GLY A 240 8.79 -9.45 7.59
CA GLY A 240 7.61 -10.23 7.97
C GLY A 240 7.11 -9.94 9.39
N PHE A 241 8.02 -9.75 10.34
CA PHE A 241 7.65 -9.36 11.69
C PHE A 241 7.10 -7.92 11.75
N HIS A 242 7.81 -6.98 11.13
CA HIS A 242 7.32 -5.59 11.01
C HIS A 242 5.95 -5.54 10.32
N PHE A 243 5.68 -6.43 9.37
CA PHE A 243 4.35 -6.60 8.78
C PHE A 243 3.30 -7.03 9.81
N LEU A 244 3.57 -8.03 10.66
CA LEU A 244 2.63 -8.50 11.69
C LEU A 244 2.26 -7.41 12.70
N LEU A 245 3.15 -6.44 12.94
CA LEU A 245 2.92 -5.31 13.84
C LEU A 245 2.08 -4.18 13.23
N GLN A 246 1.94 -4.14 11.90
CA GLN A 246 1.18 -3.09 11.23
C GLN A 246 -0.33 -3.24 11.45
N ALA A 247 -1.03 -2.13 11.27
CA ALA A 247 -2.49 -2.12 11.22
C ALA A 247 -3.01 -2.98 10.04
N PRO A 248 -4.20 -3.60 10.16
CA PRO A 248 -4.70 -4.60 9.20
C PRO A 248 -4.85 -4.05 7.77
N ASP A 249 -5.16 -2.76 7.63
CA ASP A 249 -5.20 -2.04 6.36
C ASP A 249 -3.84 -2.02 5.65
N ARG A 250 -2.77 -1.77 6.39
CA ARG A 250 -1.40 -1.73 5.85
C ARG A 250 -0.90 -3.13 5.51
N GLN A 251 -1.23 -4.12 6.34
CA GLN A 251 -0.93 -5.52 6.08
C GLN A 251 -1.59 -5.98 4.77
N LEU A 252 -2.89 -5.71 4.63
CA LEU A 252 -3.63 -6.04 3.42
C LEU A 252 -2.98 -5.42 2.18
N TRP A 253 -2.65 -4.13 2.24
CA TRP A 253 -1.99 -3.43 1.13
C TRP A 253 -0.58 -3.93 0.82
N ALA A 254 0.14 -4.45 1.80
CA ALA A 254 1.45 -5.05 1.55
C ALA A 254 1.34 -6.37 0.78
N VAL A 255 0.35 -7.22 1.10
CA VAL A 255 0.09 -8.46 0.35
C VAL A 255 -0.44 -8.15 -1.05
N LEU A 256 -1.43 -7.26 -1.15
CA LEU A 256 -2.02 -6.89 -2.45
C LEU A 256 -1.02 -6.21 -3.38
N ARG A 257 -0.03 -5.49 -2.86
CA ARG A 257 1.03 -4.89 -3.68
C ARG A 257 1.85 -5.95 -4.40
N GLU A 258 2.23 -7.01 -3.71
CA GLU A 258 2.99 -8.09 -4.32
C GLU A 258 2.12 -8.85 -5.32
N TYR A 259 0.82 -8.97 -5.05
CA TYR A 259 -0.14 -9.49 -6.02
C TYR A 259 -0.25 -8.61 -7.28
N ILE A 260 -0.27 -7.28 -7.12
CA ILE A 260 -0.29 -6.32 -8.24
C ILE A 260 1.02 -6.38 -9.03
N LYS A 261 2.18 -6.46 -8.37
CA LYS A 261 3.48 -6.61 -9.04
C LYS A 261 3.57 -7.92 -9.82
N PHE A 262 3.07 -9.02 -9.24
CA PHE A 262 2.99 -10.29 -9.93
C PHE A 262 2.13 -10.16 -11.19
N ALA A 263 0.96 -9.51 -11.11
CA ALA A 263 0.12 -9.24 -12.28
C ALA A 263 0.82 -8.35 -13.33
N GLU A 264 1.59 -7.34 -12.89
CA GLU A 264 2.38 -6.49 -13.79
C GLU A 264 3.46 -7.27 -14.56
N GLY A 265 4.05 -8.31 -13.94
CA GLY A 265 5.01 -9.19 -14.59
C GLY A 265 4.42 -10.11 -15.66
N HIS A 266 3.12 -10.39 -15.63
CA HIS A 266 2.44 -11.25 -16.61
C HIS A 266 1.97 -10.46 -17.83
N SER A 267 1.20 -9.39 -17.62
CA SER A 267 0.66 -8.56 -18.71
C SER A 267 0.15 -7.21 -18.19
N SER A 268 0.21 -6.20 -19.06
CA SER A 268 -0.42 -4.89 -18.79
C SER A 268 -1.96 -4.98 -18.73
N GLU A 269 -2.58 -5.90 -19.45
CA GLU A 269 -4.03 -6.13 -19.44
C GLU A 269 -4.49 -6.81 -18.15
N ASP A 270 -3.68 -7.74 -17.63
CA ASP A 270 -3.94 -8.40 -16.36
C ASP A 270 -3.78 -7.42 -15.20
N LEU A 271 -2.79 -6.51 -15.25
CA LEU A 271 -2.65 -5.41 -14.30
C LEU A 271 -3.89 -4.50 -14.31
N ALA A 272 -4.35 -4.09 -15.49
CA ALA A 272 -5.49 -3.18 -15.61
C ALA A 272 -6.79 -3.83 -15.12
N SER A 273 -7.02 -5.10 -15.49
CA SER A 273 -8.14 -5.88 -14.99
C SER A 273 -8.05 -6.07 -13.48
N THR A 274 -6.82 -6.31 -12.97
CA THR A 274 -6.58 -6.55 -11.55
C THR A 274 -6.91 -5.34 -10.70
N LEU A 275 -6.34 -4.19 -11.06
CA LEU A 275 -6.59 -2.93 -10.37
C LEU A 275 -8.05 -2.50 -10.49
N SER A 276 -8.65 -2.65 -11.68
CA SER A 276 -10.06 -2.35 -11.89
C SER A 276 -10.96 -3.16 -10.94
N PHE A 277 -10.72 -4.46 -10.82
CA PHE A 277 -11.49 -5.33 -9.93
C PHE A 277 -11.28 -5.00 -8.45
N LEU A 278 -10.03 -4.80 -7.99
CA LEU A 278 -9.74 -4.42 -6.60
C LEU A 278 -10.42 -3.10 -6.21
N LEU A 279 -10.41 -2.11 -7.10
CA LEU A 279 -11.07 -0.82 -6.86
C LEU A 279 -12.59 -0.96 -6.90
N GLN A 280 -13.13 -1.77 -7.81
CA GLN A 280 -14.55 -2.11 -7.84
C GLN A 280 -15.00 -2.71 -6.49
N LEU A 281 -14.20 -3.59 -5.89
CA LEU A 281 -14.50 -4.15 -4.56
C LEU A 281 -14.49 -3.08 -3.46
N GLY A 282 -13.52 -2.17 -3.48
CA GLY A 282 -13.42 -1.12 -2.47
C GLY A 282 -14.51 -0.05 -2.54
N PHE A 283 -15.13 0.15 -3.71
CA PHE A 283 -16.25 1.09 -3.89
C PHE A 283 -17.63 0.47 -3.62
N ARG A 284 -17.74 -0.86 -3.59
CA ARG A 284 -19.01 -1.54 -3.30
C ARG A 284 -19.34 -1.46 -1.81
N ARG A 285 -20.65 -1.45 -1.50
CA ARG A 285 -21.11 -1.46 -0.11
C ARG A 285 -20.89 -2.84 0.48
N VAL A 286 -20.36 -2.88 1.70
CA VAL A 286 -20.15 -4.13 2.45
C VAL A 286 -21.48 -4.88 2.56
N GLY A 287 -21.46 -6.18 2.25
CA GLY A 287 -22.66 -7.04 2.30
C GLY A 287 -23.60 -6.92 1.09
N GLN A 288 -23.25 -6.17 0.04
CA GLN A 288 -24.04 -6.14 -1.18
C GLN A 288 -23.81 -7.41 -2.02
N PRO A 289 -24.85 -8.23 -2.28
CA PRO A 289 -24.70 -9.46 -3.03
C PRO A 289 -24.55 -9.20 -4.52
N CYS A 290 -23.62 -9.93 -5.12
CA CYS A 290 -23.26 -9.80 -6.51
C CYS A 290 -23.21 -11.19 -7.13
N PRO A 291 -23.83 -11.42 -8.30
CA PRO A 291 -23.83 -12.74 -8.93
C PRO A 291 -22.40 -13.09 -9.38
N TRP A 292 -22.00 -14.34 -9.13
CA TRP A 292 -20.70 -14.84 -9.59
C TRP A 292 -20.62 -14.92 -11.13
N GLY A 293 -21.77 -15.08 -11.80
CA GLY A 293 -21.88 -15.20 -13.26
C GLY A 293 -21.54 -13.93 -14.04
N ASP A 294 -21.64 -12.75 -13.43
CA ASP A 294 -21.35 -11.47 -14.10
C ASP A 294 -19.84 -11.23 -14.28
N LEU A 295 -19.00 -12.00 -13.58
CA LEU A 295 -17.55 -11.86 -13.62
C LEU A 295 -16.97 -12.61 -14.81
N ARG A 296 -16.02 -11.97 -15.51
CA ARG A 296 -15.23 -12.62 -16.56
C ARG A 296 -14.31 -13.70 -15.97
N GLN A 297 -13.89 -14.67 -16.78
CA GLN A 297 -13.03 -15.78 -16.33
C GLN A 297 -11.74 -15.34 -15.58
N PRO A 298 -10.98 -14.32 -16.01
CA PRO A 298 -9.85 -13.81 -15.21
C PRO A 298 -10.31 -13.16 -13.90
N GLU A 299 -11.42 -12.43 -13.91
CA GLU A 299 -12.01 -11.80 -12.72
C GLU A 299 -12.54 -12.84 -11.72
N GLN A 300 -13.02 -14.01 -12.17
CA GLN A 300 -13.43 -15.11 -11.30
C GLN A 300 -12.24 -15.73 -10.57
N ARG A 301 -11.09 -15.92 -11.25
CA ARG A 301 -9.85 -16.40 -10.62
C ARG A 301 -9.40 -15.42 -9.53
N MET A 302 -9.41 -14.13 -9.87
CA MET A 302 -9.12 -13.07 -8.91
C MET A 302 -10.08 -13.04 -7.73
N ALA A 303 -11.39 -13.15 -7.98
CA ALA A 303 -12.41 -13.17 -6.95
C ALA A 303 -12.20 -14.36 -6.00
N ALA A 304 -11.79 -15.52 -6.53
CA ALA A 304 -11.42 -16.69 -5.73
C ALA A 304 -10.19 -16.38 -4.84
N HIS A 305 -9.14 -15.77 -5.38
CA HIS A 305 -7.98 -15.34 -4.58
C HIS A 305 -8.37 -14.31 -3.50
N MET A 306 -9.24 -13.36 -3.81
CA MET A 306 -9.73 -12.37 -2.85
C MET A 306 -10.63 -13.01 -1.77
N ALA A 307 -11.37 -14.06 -2.12
CA ALA A 307 -12.12 -14.85 -1.17
C ALA A 307 -11.19 -15.65 -0.23
N GLN A 308 -10.09 -16.20 -0.75
CA GLN A 308 -9.07 -16.86 0.05
C GLN A 308 -8.39 -15.91 1.06
N LEU A 309 -8.23 -14.63 0.69
CA LEU A 309 -7.68 -13.60 1.57
C LEU A 309 -8.70 -13.02 2.58
N GLY A 310 -9.99 -13.38 2.52
CA GLY A 310 -11.00 -12.82 3.43
C GLY A 310 -11.64 -11.50 2.97
N LEU A 311 -11.39 -11.06 1.73
CA LEU A 311 -11.97 -9.82 1.17
C LEU A 311 -13.39 -10.03 0.62
N LEU A 312 -13.69 -11.25 0.18
CA LEU A 312 -14.97 -11.62 -0.44
C LEU A 312 -15.56 -12.88 0.20
N ALA A 313 -16.73 -12.78 0.80
CA ALA A 313 -17.47 -13.95 1.24
C ALA A 313 -18.34 -14.48 0.09
N VAL A 314 -18.27 -15.78 -0.17
CA VAL A 314 -19.12 -16.46 -1.15
C VAL A 314 -20.21 -17.24 -0.43
N PHE A 315 -21.43 -17.14 -0.94
CA PHE A 315 -22.59 -17.86 -0.45
C PHE A 315 -23.44 -18.35 -1.63
N GLN A 316 -24.30 -19.33 -1.36
CA GLN A 316 -25.22 -19.89 -2.33
C GLN A 316 -26.63 -19.47 -1.97
N ALA A 317 -27.39 -18.97 -2.95
CA ALA A 317 -28.81 -18.67 -2.75
C ALA A 317 -29.66 -19.95 -2.83
N ALA A 318 -30.93 -19.88 -2.44
CA ALA A 318 -31.84 -21.03 -2.41
C ALA A 318 -32.03 -21.70 -3.80
N ASP A 319 -31.84 -20.90 -4.85
CA ASP A 319 -31.86 -21.24 -6.27
C ASP A 319 -30.58 -21.93 -6.76
N GLY A 320 -29.61 -22.19 -5.88
CA GLY A 320 -28.35 -22.87 -6.21
C GLY A 320 -27.31 -21.98 -6.89
N SER A 321 -27.67 -20.75 -7.26
CA SER A 321 -26.78 -19.74 -7.84
C SER A 321 -25.75 -19.24 -6.83
N LEU A 322 -24.51 -19.04 -7.29
CA LEU A 322 -23.41 -18.52 -6.47
C LEU A 322 -23.39 -16.99 -6.48
N TYR A 323 -23.28 -16.41 -5.29
CA TYR A 323 -23.15 -14.98 -5.07
C TYR A 323 -21.92 -14.69 -4.21
N TYR A 324 -21.34 -13.51 -4.39
CA TYR A 324 -20.27 -13.00 -3.54
C TYR A 324 -20.67 -11.67 -2.91
N THR A 325 -20.12 -11.40 -1.73
CA THR A 325 -20.30 -10.15 -0.97
C THR A 325 -18.95 -9.62 -0.50
N PRO A 326 -18.68 -8.31 -0.65
CA PRO A 326 -17.48 -7.70 -0.09
C PRO A 326 -17.57 -7.63 1.44
N THR A 327 -16.45 -7.91 2.12
CA THR A 327 -16.33 -7.83 3.58
C THR A 327 -15.86 -6.45 4.05
N ARG A 328 -15.81 -6.25 5.37
CA ARG A 328 -15.25 -5.01 5.96
C ARG A 328 -13.75 -4.81 5.63
N LEU A 329 -13.01 -5.85 5.26
CA LEU A 329 -11.62 -5.70 4.81
C LEU A 329 -11.54 -5.02 3.44
N ALA A 330 -12.51 -5.28 2.55
CA ALA A 330 -12.53 -4.71 1.21
C ALA A 330 -12.77 -3.18 1.22
N SER A 331 -13.55 -2.65 2.16
CA SER A 331 -13.76 -1.20 2.27
C SER A 331 -12.48 -0.43 2.65
N SER A 332 -11.53 -1.10 3.30
CA SER A 332 -10.21 -0.52 3.62
C SER A 332 -9.37 -0.22 2.37
N LEU A 333 -9.71 -0.79 1.21
CA LEU A 333 -9.00 -0.54 -0.05
C LEU A 333 -9.22 0.90 -0.54
N CYS A 334 -10.44 1.43 -0.45
CA CYS A 334 -10.71 2.79 -0.94
C CYS A 334 -10.59 3.89 0.14
N GLY A 335 -10.39 3.51 1.41
CA GLY A 335 -10.26 4.45 2.54
C GLY A 335 -8.84 4.62 3.10
N GLY A 336 -7.87 3.84 2.63
CA GLY A 336 -6.57 3.71 3.29
C GLY A 336 -5.47 4.63 2.75
N GLY A 337 -5.48 5.91 3.12
CA GLY A 337 -4.27 6.74 3.01
C GLY A 337 -4.46 8.25 2.89
N GLY A 338 -5.01 8.90 3.91
CA GLY A 338 -4.83 10.34 4.13
C GLY A 338 -6.07 11.22 3.89
N GLY A 339 -6.58 11.81 4.98
CA GLY A 339 -7.39 13.03 4.95
C GLY A 339 -8.85 12.85 4.57
N GLY A 340 -9.75 13.18 5.51
CA GLY A 340 -11.19 13.18 5.31
C GLY A 340 -11.66 13.98 4.09
N ALA A 341 -12.60 13.40 3.35
CA ALA A 341 -13.49 14.11 2.42
C ALA A 341 -14.68 13.25 1.97
N ALA A 342 -14.55 11.91 1.96
CA ALA A 342 -15.57 11.07 1.32
C ALA A 342 -16.77 10.64 2.18
N ALA A 343 -16.72 10.82 3.50
CA ALA A 343 -17.85 10.51 4.39
C ALA A 343 -18.84 11.68 4.56
N ALA A 344 -18.50 12.89 4.07
CA ALA A 344 -19.29 14.10 4.31
C ALA A 344 -20.27 14.49 3.17
N ILE A 345 -20.35 13.70 2.09
CA ILE A 345 -21.22 14.03 0.94
C ILE A 345 -22.28 12.96 0.63
N ALA A 346 -22.36 11.89 1.42
CA ALA A 346 -23.37 10.82 1.25
C ALA A 346 -24.59 10.96 2.19
N GLY A 347 -24.64 12.01 3.02
CA GLY A 347 -25.67 12.20 4.05
C GLY A 347 -26.78 13.20 3.73
N ASP A 348 -26.74 13.92 2.60
CA ASP A 348 -27.62 15.10 2.41
C ASP A 348 -28.47 15.08 1.13
N LEU A 349 -28.84 13.90 0.62
CA LEU A 349 -29.72 13.79 -0.56
C LEU A 349 -30.94 12.89 -0.32
N GLY A 350 -31.59 13.03 0.84
CA GLY A 350 -32.85 12.34 1.09
C GLY A 350 -33.70 12.95 2.19
N GLY A 351 -34.56 13.91 1.84
CA GLY A 351 -35.72 14.25 2.66
C GLY A 351 -36.28 15.66 2.49
N GLY A 352 -37.42 15.78 1.80
CA GLY A 352 -38.48 16.73 2.16
C GLY A 352 -38.42 18.13 1.56
N GLY A 353 -39.18 18.34 0.49
CA GLY A 353 -39.74 19.67 0.20
C GLY A 353 -40.84 20.02 1.21
N GLY A 354 -40.96 21.30 1.57
CA GLY A 354 -42.06 21.76 2.41
C GLY A 354 -41.82 23.09 3.14
N ASP A 355 -42.01 24.16 2.39
CA ASP A 355 -42.61 25.43 2.82
C ASP A 355 -41.79 26.57 3.45
N ARG A 356 -42.21 27.78 3.05
CA ARG A 356 -41.62 29.09 3.29
C ARG A 356 -42.24 29.74 4.54
N THR A 357 -41.47 30.60 5.22
CA THR A 357 -41.77 32.02 5.57
C THR A 357 -41.14 32.45 6.91
N GLY A 358 -40.64 33.69 6.98
CA GLY A 358 -40.69 34.48 8.23
C GLY A 358 -39.37 34.84 8.96
N ALA A 359 -38.74 35.94 8.53
CA ALA A 359 -38.15 37.06 9.28
C ALA A 359 -37.68 37.00 10.77
N GLY A 360 -36.54 37.68 11.03
CA GLY A 360 -36.11 38.29 12.32
C GLY A 360 -35.25 37.38 13.20
N GLY A 361 -34.16 37.76 13.90
CA GLY A 361 -33.60 39.03 14.37
C GLY A 361 -33.15 38.87 15.84
N GLY A 362 -31.91 39.27 16.20
CA GLY A 362 -31.41 39.43 17.60
C GLY A 362 -30.77 38.17 18.23
N SER A 363 -29.49 38.15 18.62
CA SER A 363 -28.82 38.79 19.77
C SER A 363 -29.04 38.11 21.13
N GLY A 364 -27.94 37.58 21.70
CA GLY A 364 -27.57 37.67 23.11
C GLY A 364 -28.36 36.85 24.15
N GLY A 365 -27.66 35.99 24.91
CA GLY A 365 -28.22 35.42 26.14
C GLY A 365 -27.34 34.36 26.81
N ARG A 366 -26.43 34.80 27.69
CA ARG A 366 -25.83 33.97 28.74
C ARG A 366 -26.87 33.76 29.84
N THR A 367 -27.07 32.54 30.32
CA THR A 367 -27.44 32.27 31.73
C THR A 367 -26.96 30.89 32.16
N ALA A 368 -26.55 30.83 33.43
CA ALA A 368 -25.88 29.74 34.09
C ALA A 368 -26.84 28.76 34.78
N SER A 369 -26.33 27.55 35.02
CA SER A 369 -26.41 26.76 36.26
C SER A 369 -27.74 26.58 37.01
N ALA A 370 -28.24 25.34 37.01
CA ALA A 370 -28.66 24.49 38.15
C ALA A 370 -29.34 23.24 37.54
N GLY A 371 -29.19 21.98 37.93
CA GLY A 371 -28.69 21.33 39.13
C GLY A 371 -29.63 20.14 39.41
N GLY A 372 -29.13 18.90 39.29
CA GLY A 372 -29.70 17.72 39.96
C GLY A 372 -30.50 16.70 39.14
N GLY A 373 -30.13 15.41 39.28
CA GLY A 373 -30.98 14.25 38.99
C GLY A 373 -30.38 13.26 38.00
N GLY A 374 -29.93 12.10 38.47
CA GLY A 374 -29.16 11.12 37.71
C GLY A 374 -29.98 10.12 36.90
N ASP A 375 -29.37 9.67 35.82
CA ASP A 375 -29.53 8.37 35.15
C ASP A 375 -28.27 8.24 34.26
N GLY A 376 -27.45 7.19 34.31
CA GLY A 376 -27.83 5.81 34.45
C GLY A 376 -27.86 5.10 33.08
N GLY A 377 -26.82 5.23 32.25
CA GLY A 377 -26.60 4.27 31.16
C GLY A 377 -26.09 4.83 29.82
N GLY A 378 -25.05 4.20 29.29
CA GLY A 378 -24.82 4.15 27.84
C GLY A 378 -23.87 5.16 27.24
N ARG A 379 -22.65 5.31 27.78
CA ARG A 379 -21.52 5.70 26.93
C ARG A 379 -21.31 4.55 25.94
N SER A 380 -21.64 4.78 24.68
CA SER A 380 -21.31 3.89 23.56
C SER A 380 -19.79 3.81 23.42
N GLU A 381 -19.20 2.87 24.15
CA GLU A 381 -17.89 2.30 23.81
C GLU A 381 -18.06 1.57 22.49
N SER A 382 -17.42 2.09 21.44
CA SER A 382 -17.16 1.29 20.24
C SER A 382 -16.06 0.28 20.58
N GLY A 383 -16.41 -0.75 21.35
CA GLY A 383 -15.55 -1.91 21.62
C GLY A 383 -15.35 -2.69 20.33
N GLY A 384 -14.26 -2.40 19.63
CA GLY A 384 -13.94 -3.01 18.35
C GLY A 384 -13.34 -4.40 18.50
N VAL A 385 -14.12 -5.41 18.90
CA VAL A 385 -14.02 -6.88 18.66
C VAL A 385 -12.65 -7.60 18.81
N ASN A 386 -11.50 -6.95 19.03
CA ASN A 386 -10.17 -7.56 19.15
C ASN A 386 -9.28 -6.78 20.13
N ASP A 387 -9.84 -6.42 21.29
CA ASP A 387 -9.09 -5.77 22.35
C ASP A 387 -8.19 -6.80 23.05
N ALA A 388 -6.99 -6.99 22.50
CA ALA A 388 -5.92 -7.69 23.18
C ALA A 388 -5.20 -6.69 24.10
N TYR A 389 -5.28 -6.86 25.41
CA TYR A 389 -4.58 -6.02 26.38
C TYR A 389 -3.33 -6.72 26.88
N ILE A 390 -2.20 -6.01 26.90
CA ILE A 390 -0.91 -6.53 27.37
C ILE A 390 -0.51 -5.76 28.62
N ILE A 391 -0.02 -6.51 29.61
CA ILE A 391 0.53 -6.03 30.88
C ILE A 391 1.93 -6.60 31.01
N VAL A 392 2.90 -5.73 31.29
CA VAL A 392 4.29 -6.10 31.56
C VAL A 392 4.66 -5.64 32.96
N GLU A 393 5.15 -6.56 33.77
CA GLU A 393 5.61 -6.28 35.13
C GLU A 393 7.15 -6.15 35.19
N SER A 394 7.66 -5.52 36.25
CA SER A 394 9.11 -5.34 36.50
C SER A 394 9.87 -6.64 36.77
N ASN A 395 9.16 -7.74 37.05
CA ASN A 395 9.70 -9.09 37.24
C ASN A 395 9.83 -9.89 35.93
N TYR A 396 9.76 -9.23 34.76
CA TYR A 396 9.79 -9.83 33.42
C TYR A 396 8.59 -10.71 33.07
N ARG A 397 7.50 -10.68 33.86
CA ARG A 397 6.26 -11.36 33.51
C ARG A 397 5.40 -10.52 32.58
N VAL A 398 4.77 -11.22 31.63
CA VAL A 398 3.85 -10.66 30.65
C VAL A 398 2.52 -11.37 30.78
N TYR A 399 1.47 -10.58 30.94
CA TYR A 399 0.09 -11.03 30.99
C TYR A 399 -0.63 -10.42 29.80
N ALA A 400 -1.18 -11.24 28.91
CA ALA A 400 -1.95 -10.77 27.77
C ALA A 400 -3.38 -11.30 27.82
N TYR A 401 -4.33 -10.39 27.97
CA TYR A 401 -5.76 -10.69 27.87
C TYR A 401 -6.15 -10.69 26.41
N THR A 402 -6.20 -11.87 25.81
CA THR A 402 -6.56 -12.03 24.40
C THR A 402 -7.17 -13.39 24.18
N ARG A 403 -8.11 -13.45 23.23
CA ARG A 403 -8.64 -14.70 22.65
C ARG A 403 -8.10 -14.95 21.24
N SER A 404 -7.38 -13.97 20.66
CA SER A 404 -6.87 -14.07 19.30
C SER A 404 -5.64 -14.98 19.29
N PRO A 405 -5.67 -16.09 18.54
CA PRO A 405 -4.55 -17.01 18.44
C PRO A 405 -3.32 -16.36 17.81
N VAL A 406 -3.50 -15.35 16.96
CA VAL A 406 -2.40 -14.61 16.35
C VAL A 406 -1.59 -13.85 17.39
N THR A 407 -2.26 -13.15 18.31
CA THR A 407 -1.58 -12.39 19.36
C THR A 407 -0.77 -13.34 20.25
N ILE A 408 -1.33 -14.51 20.57
CA ILE A 408 -0.63 -15.56 21.33
C ILE A 408 0.61 -16.04 20.56
N ALA A 409 0.46 -16.37 19.28
CA ALA A 409 1.58 -16.84 18.45
C ALA A 409 2.68 -15.78 18.26
N VAL A 410 2.33 -14.50 18.18
CA VAL A 410 3.32 -13.39 18.15
C VAL A 410 4.07 -13.29 19.48
N LEU A 411 3.37 -13.38 20.62
CA LEU A 411 4.00 -13.37 21.95
C LEU A 411 4.94 -14.57 22.15
N GLU A 412 4.55 -15.76 21.67
CA GLU A 412 5.37 -16.97 21.74
C GLU A 412 6.70 -16.86 20.95
N LEU A 413 6.86 -15.87 20.07
CA LEU A 413 8.14 -15.64 19.39
C LEU A 413 9.24 -15.15 20.32
N PHE A 414 8.90 -14.36 21.35
CA PHE A 414 9.88 -13.65 22.19
C PHE A 414 9.60 -13.75 23.70
N VAL A 415 8.44 -14.31 24.09
CA VAL A 415 8.07 -14.61 25.48
C VAL A 415 7.95 -16.12 25.64
N LYS A 416 8.58 -16.67 26.70
CA LYS A 416 8.39 -18.07 27.05
C LYS A 416 7.03 -18.24 27.71
N ARG A 417 6.13 -18.99 27.07
CA ARG A 417 4.81 -19.34 27.62
C ARG A 417 4.95 -20.15 28.91
N GLU A 418 4.31 -19.70 29.99
CA GLU A 418 4.22 -20.42 31.27
C GLU A 418 2.84 -21.07 31.44
N ALA A 419 1.77 -20.34 31.12
CA ALA A 419 0.40 -20.85 31.13
C ALA A 419 -0.46 -20.17 30.06
N LEU A 420 -1.44 -20.91 29.53
CA LEU A 420 -2.47 -20.40 28.65
C LEU A 420 -3.84 -20.77 29.22
N LEU A 421 -4.61 -19.76 29.62
CA LEU A 421 -5.99 -19.86 30.04
C LEU A 421 -6.92 -19.35 28.92
N PRO A 422 -8.24 -19.60 28.98
CA PRO A 422 -9.17 -19.30 27.88
C PRO A 422 -9.18 -17.84 27.38
N ASN A 423 -8.76 -16.88 28.19
CA ASN A 423 -8.71 -15.46 27.86
C ASN A 423 -7.45 -14.76 28.39
N LEU A 424 -6.46 -15.53 28.87
CA LEU A 424 -5.25 -14.99 29.50
C LEU A 424 -4.04 -15.83 29.11
N PHE A 425 -3.08 -15.19 28.46
CA PHE A 425 -1.75 -15.72 28.24
C PHE A 425 -0.83 -15.22 29.34
N VAL A 426 -0.09 -16.14 29.98
CA VAL A 426 0.93 -15.84 30.98
C VAL A 426 2.27 -16.33 30.46
N GLY A 427 3.24 -15.43 30.39
CA GLY A 427 4.59 -15.76 29.97
C GLY A 427 5.66 -14.93 30.69
N ALA A 428 6.91 -15.35 30.51
CA ALA A 428 8.07 -14.65 31.06
C ALA A 428 9.08 -14.32 29.96
N ILE A 429 9.58 -13.09 29.97
CA ILE A 429 10.66 -12.64 29.10
C ILE A 429 11.98 -13.19 29.65
N ARG A 430 12.66 -14.02 28.88
CA ARG A 430 13.97 -14.62 29.23
C ARG A 430 15.00 -14.26 28.18
N ARG A 431 16.28 -14.21 28.59
CA ARG A 431 17.41 -13.93 27.71
C ARG A 431 17.40 -14.81 26.45
N ASP A 432 17.27 -16.13 26.61
CA ASP A 432 17.30 -17.06 25.48
C ASP A 432 16.15 -16.84 24.49
N SER A 433 14.97 -16.47 25.00
CA SER A 433 13.78 -16.19 24.19
C SER A 433 13.96 -14.92 23.36
N ILE A 434 14.54 -13.87 23.95
CA ILE A 434 14.84 -12.63 23.24
C ILE A 434 15.97 -12.85 22.24
N LEU A 435 17.06 -13.53 22.59
CA LEU A 435 18.13 -13.85 21.64
C LEU A 435 17.63 -14.69 20.46
N ALA A 436 16.69 -15.62 20.68
CA ALA A 436 16.05 -16.38 19.62
C ALA A 436 15.16 -15.52 18.70
N ALA A 437 14.53 -14.46 19.24
CA ALA A 437 13.78 -13.50 18.44
C ALA A 437 14.72 -12.56 17.65
N LEU A 438 15.79 -12.07 18.29
CA LEU A 438 16.80 -11.20 17.68
C LEU A 438 17.55 -11.91 16.55
N SER A 439 17.83 -13.22 16.68
CA SER A 439 18.45 -14.01 15.60
C SER A 439 17.58 -14.18 14.36
N ARG A 440 16.25 -13.96 14.48
CA ARG A 440 15.31 -13.89 13.35
C ARG A 440 15.25 -12.49 12.72
N GLY A 441 16.04 -11.55 13.23
CA GLY A 441 16.11 -10.17 12.76
C GLY A 441 15.05 -9.24 13.36
N ILE A 442 14.37 -9.66 14.44
CA ILE A 442 13.45 -8.77 15.18
C ILE A 442 14.29 -7.83 16.05
N THR A 443 14.04 -6.52 16.02
CA THR A 443 14.82 -5.54 16.81
C THR A 443 14.27 -5.34 18.22
N ALA A 444 15.11 -4.88 19.14
CA ALA A 444 14.66 -4.56 20.52
C ALA A 444 13.55 -3.51 20.56
N GLU A 445 13.67 -2.46 19.75
CA GLU A 445 12.66 -1.38 19.66
C GLU A 445 11.32 -1.89 19.15
N GLU A 446 11.32 -2.81 18.18
CA GLU A 446 10.07 -3.42 17.69
C GLU A 446 9.39 -4.24 18.78
N LEU A 447 10.14 -5.01 19.57
CA LEU A 447 9.60 -5.78 20.70
C LEU A 447 8.99 -4.84 21.76
N VAL A 448 9.72 -3.78 22.15
CA VAL A 448 9.23 -2.81 23.13
C VAL A 448 8.00 -2.06 22.59
N SER A 449 8.03 -1.65 21.32
CA SER A 449 6.89 -0.99 20.67
C SER A 449 5.65 -1.88 20.64
N TYR A 450 5.80 -3.19 20.42
CA TYR A 450 4.69 -4.13 20.42
C TYR A 450 4.08 -4.31 21.82
N LEU A 451 4.93 -4.44 22.85
CA LEU A 451 4.49 -4.50 24.24
C LEU A 451 3.79 -3.20 24.67
N ALA A 452 4.21 -2.05 24.14
CA ALA A 452 3.60 -0.74 24.39
C ALA A 452 2.39 -0.42 23.51
N ALA A 453 2.13 -1.18 22.43
CA ALA A 453 1.10 -0.83 21.45
C ALA A 453 -0.34 -0.99 21.96
N ARG A 454 -0.56 -1.95 22.88
CA ARG A 454 -1.89 -2.25 23.43
C ARG A 454 -1.84 -2.45 24.95
N PRO A 455 -1.60 -1.38 25.73
CA PRO A 455 -1.57 -1.49 27.18
C PRO A 455 -2.97 -1.67 27.74
N HIS A 456 -3.07 -2.40 28.85
CA HIS A 456 -4.30 -2.42 29.64
C HIS A 456 -4.62 -1.00 30.17
N PRO A 457 -5.90 -0.56 30.23
CA PRO A 457 -6.29 0.79 30.66
C PRO A 457 -5.72 1.23 32.01
N SER A 458 -5.54 0.29 32.95
CA SER A 458 -4.92 0.57 34.26
C SER A 458 -3.43 0.95 34.18
N ILE A 459 -2.75 0.53 33.11
CA ILE A 459 -1.31 0.76 32.88
C ILE A 459 -1.09 1.81 31.81
N ALA A 460 -2.09 2.08 30.96
CA ALA A 460 -2.05 3.14 29.96
C ALA A 460 -1.79 4.53 30.57
N ALA A 461 -2.17 4.75 31.83
CA ALA A 461 -1.88 5.98 32.58
C ALA A 461 -0.43 6.08 33.10
N ARG A 462 0.34 4.98 33.09
CA ARG A 462 1.75 4.97 33.48
C ARG A 462 2.63 5.39 32.31
N SER A 463 3.57 6.28 32.58
CA SER A 463 4.62 6.68 31.64
C SER A 463 5.98 6.40 32.29
N PRO A 464 6.80 5.47 31.77
CA PRO A 464 6.57 4.65 30.58
C PRO A 464 5.59 3.48 30.82
N VAL A 465 4.89 3.07 29.74
CA VAL A 465 3.92 1.96 29.75
C VAL A 465 4.58 0.62 30.06
N VAL A 466 5.75 0.38 29.47
CA VAL A 466 6.61 -0.77 29.77
C VAL A 466 7.63 -0.32 30.82
N PRO A 467 7.85 -1.07 31.91
CA PRO A 467 8.84 -0.72 32.91
C PRO A 467 10.24 -0.55 32.31
N GLU A 468 10.95 0.52 32.68
CA GLU A 468 12.29 0.86 32.14
C GLU A 468 13.29 -0.28 32.30
N VAL A 469 13.24 -0.97 33.45
CA VAL A 469 14.07 -2.14 33.73
C VAL A 469 13.94 -3.22 32.65
N VAL A 470 12.72 -3.43 32.14
CA VAL A 470 12.47 -4.46 31.12
C VAL A 470 12.91 -3.96 29.74
N SER A 471 12.59 -2.72 29.38
CA SER A 471 12.98 -2.16 28.07
C SER A 471 14.49 -2.06 27.91
N ASP A 472 15.19 -1.59 28.94
CA ASP A 472 16.64 -1.45 28.92
C ASP A 472 17.33 -2.82 28.90
N GLN A 473 16.78 -3.80 29.61
CA GLN A 473 17.32 -5.15 29.58
C GLN A 473 17.21 -5.80 28.19
N ILE A 474 16.10 -5.57 27.47
CA ILE A 474 15.95 -6.07 26.09
C ILE A 474 16.99 -5.42 25.16
N ARG A 475 17.21 -4.10 25.28
CA ARG A 475 18.23 -3.36 24.52
C ARG A 475 19.64 -3.84 24.84
N LEU A 476 19.94 -4.12 26.11
CA LEU A 476 21.24 -4.67 26.52
C LEU A 476 21.47 -6.06 25.94
N TRP A 477 20.43 -6.91 25.83
CA TRP A 477 20.56 -8.21 25.18
C TRP A 477 20.85 -8.09 23.68
N GLU A 478 20.21 -7.15 22.98
CA GLU A 478 20.52 -6.84 21.58
C GLU A 478 21.95 -6.33 21.41
N ALA A 479 22.38 -5.37 22.24
CA ALA A 479 23.77 -4.89 22.24
C ALA A 479 24.78 -6.01 22.53
N SER A 480 24.41 -6.99 23.36
CA SER A 480 25.27 -8.14 23.64
C SER A 480 25.40 -9.10 22.45
N MET A 481 24.37 -9.21 21.61
CA MET A 481 24.41 -9.99 20.37
C MET A 481 25.25 -9.28 19.30
N ASN A 482 25.07 -7.96 19.16
CA ASN A 482 25.77 -7.12 18.18
C ASN A 482 27.20 -6.72 18.62
N ARG A 483 27.71 -7.29 19.71
CA ARG A 483 29.04 -6.97 20.25
C ARG A 483 30.18 -7.39 19.33
N LEU A 484 29.97 -8.47 18.55
CA LEU A 484 30.98 -9.02 17.65
C LEU A 484 30.49 -8.85 16.22
N ARG A 485 31.27 -8.13 15.42
CA ARG A 485 31.07 -8.02 13.97
C ARG A 485 32.13 -8.83 13.27
N ALA A 486 31.71 -9.71 12.37
CA ALA A 486 32.60 -10.49 11.51
C ALA A 486 32.52 -9.93 10.09
N ASP A 487 33.61 -9.34 9.62
CA ASP A 487 33.76 -8.92 8.23
C ASP A 487 34.75 -9.86 7.53
N ALA A 488 34.41 -10.35 6.33
CA ALA A 488 35.29 -11.20 5.55
C ALA A 488 36.53 -10.41 5.10
N ALA A 489 37.71 -10.91 5.47
CA ALA A 489 38.95 -10.18 5.31
C ALA A 489 40.12 -11.10 4.97
N VAL A 490 41.10 -10.54 4.30
CA VAL A 490 42.35 -11.20 3.92
C VAL A 490 43.49 -10.63 4.74
N LEU A 491 44.25 -11.54 5.35
CA LEU A 491 45.47 -11.22 6.10
C LEU A 491 46.69 -11.29 5.17
N TYR A 492 47.42 -10.19 5.07
CA TYR A 492 48.70 -10.12 4.36
C TYR A 492 49.84 -10.28 5.36
N GLU A 493 50.62 -11.35 5.21
CA GLU A 493 51.81 -11.63 6.03
C GLU A 493 53.06 -11.78 5.16
N LYS A 494 54.24 -11.75 5.80
CA LYS A 494 55.55 -12.04 5.18
C LYS A 494 55.85 -11.16 3.95
N MET A 495 55.62 -9.85 4.08
CA MET A 495 56.01 -8.90 3.04
C MET A 495 57.54 -8.86 2.91
N GLU A 496 58.03 -8.88 1.67
CA GLU A 496 59.46 -8.98 1.36
C GLU A 496 60.25 -7.75 1.83
N ASN A 497 59.68 -6.56 1.66
CA ASN A 497 60.32 -5.28 1.97
C ASN A 497 59.43 -4.38 2.82
N ARG A 498 60.07 -3.52 3.63
CA ARG A 498 59.36 -2.53 4.44
C ARG A 498 58.65 -1.46 3.61
N GLU A 499 59.30 -1.02 2.55
CA GLU A 499 58.75 -0.07 1.59
C GLU A 499 57.51 -0.63 0.86
N LEU A 500 57.54 -1.92 0.48
CA LEU A 500 56.38 -2.59 -0.16
C LEU A 500 55.16 -2.61 0.78
N PHE A 501 55.39 -2.88 2.06
CA PHE A 501 54.34 -2.86 3.08
C PHE A 501 53.76 -1.45 3.28
N GLU A 502 54.61 -0.44 3.42
CA GLU A 502 54.14 0.95 3.60
C GLU A 502 53.33 1.42 2.38
N ARG A 503 53.74 1.07 1.15
CA ARG A 503 52.99 1.34 -0.09
C ARG A 503 51.66 0.58 -0.14
N ALA A 504 51.65 -0.70 0.25
CA ALA A 504 50.44 -1.53 0.25
C ALA A 504 49.42 -1.04 1.28
N VAL A 505 49.86 -0.65 2.48
CA VAL A 505 49.01 -0.05 3.52
C VAL A 505 48.48 1.31 3.07
N ALA A 506 49.30 2.15 2.43
CA ALA A 506 48.86 3.43 1.89
C ALA A 506 47.76 3.25 0.82
N PHE A 507 47.92 2.25 -0.06
CA PHE A 507 46.91 1.89 -1.06
C PHE A 507 45.63 1.32 -0.43
N ALA A 508 45.75 0.50 0.62
CA ALA A 508 44.59 -0.02 1.37
C ALA A 508 43.82 1.11 2.06
N ARG A 509 44.56 2.09 2.62
CA ARG A 509 44.01 3.27 3.29
C ARG A 509 43.34 4.22 2.31
N SER A 510 43.92 4.46 1.14
CA SER A 510 43.31 5.30 0.09
C SER A 510 42.06 4.67 -0.52
N SER A 511 42.03 3.33 -0.59
CA SER A 511 40.89 2.58 -1.13
C SER A 511 39.78 2.32 -0.11
N GLY A 512 40.01 2.66 1.18
CA GLY A 512 39.04 2.43 2.26
C GLY A 512 38.85 0.96 2.64
N THR A 513 39.80 0.08 2.30
CA THR A 513 39.67 -1.38 2.50
C THR A 513 40.46 -1.91 3.69
N LEU A 514 41.27 -1.07 4.36
CA LEU A 514 42.09 -1.44 5.52
C LEU A 514 41.24 -1.62 6.79
N LEU A 515 41.35 -2.78 7.44
CA LEU A 515 40.67 -3.07 8.71
C LEU A 515 41.60 -3.01 9.91
N TRP A 516 42.84 -3.48 9.76
CA TRP A 516 43.82 -3.54 10.85
C TRP A 516 45.24 -3.50 10.29
N GLU A 517 46.17 -2.88 11.02
CA GLU A 517 47.58 -2.81 10.68
C GLU A 517 48.48 -3.08 11.90
N ASP A 518 49.59 -3.76 11.67
CA ASP A 518 50.69 -3.93 12.62
C ASP A 518 52.02 -3.69 11.89
N SER A 519 52.57 -2.50 12.12
CA SER A 519 53.84 -2.05 11.54
C SER A 519 55.06 -2.77 12.13
N ALA A 520 54.95 -3.42 13.30
CA ALA A 520 56.07 -4.12 13.92
C ALA A 520 56.26 -5.51 13.30
N LYS A 521 55.16 -6.20 12.98
CA LYS A 521 55.18 -7.53 12.34
C LYS A 521 55.00 -7.49 10.83
N MET A 522 54.82 -6.30 10.24
CA MET A 522 54.62 -6.11 8.80
C MET A 522 53.39 -6.86 8.29
N LYS A 523 52.31 -6.79 9.06
CA LYS A 523 51.04 -7.44 8.77
C LYS A 523 49.94 -6.42 8.67
N PHE A 524 49.02 -6.62 7.73
CA PHE A 524 47.80 -5.84 7.67
C PHE A 524 46.65 -6.71 7.18
N VAL A 525 45.44 -6.33 7.56
CA VAL A 525 44.20 -7.00 7.17
C VAL A 525 43.40 -6.04 6.30
N ALA A 526 42.98 -6.50 5.12
CA ALA A 526 42.11 -5.75 4.23
C ALA A 526 40.83 -6.54 3.92
N LEU A 527 39.75 -5.84 3.57
CA LEU A 527 38.49 -6.43 3.15
C LEU A 527 38.65 -7.32 1.91
N ASP A 528 37.94 -8.45 1.88
CA ASP A 528 37.94 -9.40 0.74
C ASP A 528 37.50 -8.74 -0.57
N ALA A 529 36.54 -7.82 -0.51
CA ALA A 529 36.07 -7.04 -1.66
C ALA A 529 37.20 -6.22 -2.34
N GLY A 530 38.25 -5.87 -1.61
CA GLY A 530 39.41 -5.14 -2.11
C GLY A 530 40.60 -6.02 -2.51
N HIS A 531 40.49 -7.35 -2.38
CA HIS A 531 41.62 -8.27 -2.51
C HIS A 531 42.24 -8.26 -3.91
N GLU A 532 41.41 -8.29 -4.97
CA GLU A 532 41.88 -8.31 -6.37
C GLU A 532 42.66 -7.03 -6.74
N ALA A 533 42.13 -5.87 -6.34
CA ALA A 533 42.80 -4.58 -6.56
C ALA A 533 44.14 -4.51 -5.81
N MET A 534 44.16 -4.99 -4.56
CA MET A 534 45.36 -5.05 -3.74
C MET A 534 46.42 -5.98 -4.34
N LYS A 535 46.02 -7.16 -4.84
CA LYS A 535 46.93 -8.11 -5.49
C LYS A 535 47.57 -7.50 -6.74
N GLY A 536 46.77 -6.84 -7.58
CA GLY A 536 47.27 -6.13 -8.76
C GLY A 536 48.27 -5.02 -8.39
N PHE A 537 47.99 -4.26 -7.34
CA PHE A 537 48.91 -3.23 -6.83
C PHE A 537 50.21 -3.82 -6.28
N ILE A 538 50.15 -4.90 -5.49
CA ILE A 538 51.33 -5.55 -4.92
C ILE A 538 52.24 -6.09 -6.02
N VAL A 539 51.69 -6.69 -7.09
CA VAL A 539 52.50 -7.18 -8.22
C VAL A 539 53.23 -6.03 -8.92
N ARG A 540 52.54 -4.91 -9.18
CA ARG A 540 53.15 -3.71 -9.81
C ARG A 540 54.21 -3.09 -8.92
N ALA A 541 53.90 -2.88 -7.64
CA ALA A 541 54.84 -2.33 -6.67
C ALA A 541 56.09 -3.22 -6.48
N LYS A 542 55.94 -4.56 -6.53
CA LYS A 542 57.08 -5.48 -6.52
C LYS A 542 57.97 -5.36 -7.76
N GLN A 543 57.39 -5.09 -8.93
CA GLN A 543 58.16 -4.88 -10.17
C GLN A 543 58.94 -3.57 -10.13
N GLU A 544 58.33 -2.50 -9.61
CA GLU A 544 58.97 -1.19 -9.46
C GLU A 544 60.11 -1.20 -8.44
N ILE A 545 59.99 -1.96 -7.35
CA ILE A 545 61.04 -2.06 -6.31
C ILE A 545 62.20 -2.97 -6.75
N ARG A 546 62.01 -3.81 -7.78
CA ARG A 546 63.05 -4.69 -8.33
C ARG A 546 63.86 -4.03 -9.45
N GLN A 547 63.32 -2.98 -10.07
CA GLN A 547 64.04 -2.11 -11.01
C GLN A 547 64.84 -1.07 -10.23
#